data_AF-G5AE60-F1
#
_entry.id   AF-G5AE60-F1
#
_cell.length_a   1.000
_cell.length_b   1.000
_cell.length_c   1.000
_cell.angle_alpha   90.00
_cell.angle_beta   90.00
_cell.angle_gamma   90.00
#
_symmetry.space_group_name_H-M   'P 1'
#
loop_
_entity.id
_entity.type
_entity.pdbx_description
1 polymer ?
#
loop_
_entity_poly.entity_id
_entity_poly.type
_entity_poly.pdbx_seq_one_letter_code
_entity_poly.pdbx_strand_id
1 'polypeptide(L)'
;MDRYREHSVFPPSNWVMQNYLLFAKLQLPTNTEIDAVDFLNGARFACDLAVNTMYSREFVNFATGAISASPAADKMKSGLSEGCYDAFLFAMKQTNKTGNTFTLKQLEINGVYLYDVNWDRMSLAELKQEGALEAYNRAQEKVVVNPMADVAPEDHATMIERLRLDVLLDSVEHLEIVTAEGEDQTLGKKSSAVWRFESLVTQPDDVDWRIVSVF
;
A
#
# COMPACT_ATOMS: atom_id res chain seq x y z
N MET A 1 -5.25 -17.91 17.60
CA MET A 1 -4.62 -18.70 16.51
C MET A 1 -5.62 -19.53 15.70
N ASP A 2 -6.54 -20.28 16.33
CA ASP A 2 -7.50 -21.12 15.57
C ASP A 2 -8.43 -20.30 14.67
N ARG A 3 -8.99 -19.19 15.18
CA ARG A 3 -9.73 -18.20 14.37
C ARG A 3 -8.94 -17.75 13.14
N TYR A 4 -7.63 -17.51 13.26
CA TYR A 4 -6.82 -17.03 12.14
C TYR A 4 -6.62 -18.11 11.07
N ARG A 5 -6.61 -19.39 11.46
CA ARG A 5 -6.59 -20.51 10.50
C ARG A 5 -7.93 -20.67 9.80
N GLU A 6 -9.03 -20.59 10.55
CA GLU A 6 -10.40 -20.68 10.01
C GLU A 6 -10.66 -19.59 8.97
N HIS A 7 -10.18 -18.38 9.23
CA HIS A 7 -10.32 -17.24 8.33
C HIS A 7 -9.21 -17.16 7.26
N SER A 8 -8.34 -18.16 7.15
CA SER A 8 -7.24 -18.19 6.17
C SER A 8 -6.38 -16.91 6.19
N VAL A 9 -6.07 -16.39 7.38
CA VAL A 9 -5.27 -15.16 7.55
C VAL A 9 -3.89 -15.29 6.93
N PHE A 10 -3.29 -16.47 6.98
CA PHE A 10 -1.94 -16.71 6.48
C PHE A 10 -1.98 -17.45 5.14
N PRO A 11 -0.98 -17.24 4.25
CA PRO A 11 -0.88 -17.97 2.99
C PRO A 11 -0.91 -19.49 3.20
N PRO A 12 -1.60 -20.25 2.33
CA PRO A 12 -1.68 -21.71 2.45
C PRO A 12 -0.32 -22.41 2.28
N SER A 13 0.64 -21.73 1.64
CA SER A 13 2.02 -22.19 1.47
C SER A 13 2.89 -22.02 2.72
N ASN A 14 2.48 -21.19 3.69
CA ASN A 14 3.28 -20.93 4.88
C ASN A 14 3.32 -22.14 5.81
N TRP A 15 4.47 -22.34 6.45
CA TRP A 15 4.61 -23.35 7.48
C TRP A 15 3.98 -22.88 8.80
N VAL A 16 3.50 -23.84 9.60
CA VAL A 16 2.81 -23.56 10.87
C VAL A 16 3.62 -22.67 11.81
N MET A 17 4.95 -22.89 11.90
CA MET A 17 5.82 -22.07 12.75
C MET A 17 5.92 -20.62 12.27
N GLN A 18 5.95 -20.40 10.96
CA GLN A 18 5.92 -19.05 10.40
C GLN A 18 4.62 -18.34 10.78
N ASN A 19 3.48 -19.03 10.69
CA ASN A 19 2.19 -18.46 11.09
C ASN A 19 2.14 -18.10 12.59
N TYR A 20 2.75 -18.92 13.46
CA TYR A 20 2.88 -18.57 14.88
C TYR A 20 3.79 -17.36 15.11
N LEU A 21 4.90 -17.24 14.36
CA LEU A 21 5.78 -16.06 14.45
C LEU A 21 5.06 -14.80 14.00
N LEU A 22 4.32 -14.84 12.90
CA LEU A 22 3.51 -13.71 12.43
C LEU A 22 2.44 -13.35 13.46
N PHE A 23 1.75 -14.35 14.02
CA PHE A 23 0.78 -14.12 15.10
C PHE A 23 1.43 -13.46 16.31
N ALA A 24 2.59 -13.95 16.76
CA ALA A 24 3.31 -13.38 17.90
C ALA A 24 3.76 -11.94 17.64
N LYS A 25 4.23 -11.63 16.43
CA LYS A 25 4.62 -10.26 16.03
C LYS A 25 3.44 -9.28 16.08
N LEU A 26 2.23 -9.71 15.75
CA LEU A 26 1.02 -8.87 15.87
C LEU A 26 0.69 -8.48 17.32
N GLN A 27 1.21 -9.22 18.30
CA GLN A 27 1.00 -8.94 19.73
C GLN A 27 2.09 -8.04 20.32
N LEU A 28 3.04 -7.56 19.50
CA LEU A 28 4.13 -6.69 19.96
C LEU A 28 3.73 -5.26 20.32
N PRO A 29 2.78 -4.58 19.61
CA PRO A 29 2.37 -3.24 20.00
C PRO A 29 1.89 -3.19 21.46
N THR A 30 2.32 -2.16 22.19
CA THR A 30 2.19 -2.14 23.65
C THR A 30 0.76 -1.84 24.09
N ASN A 31 0.07 -0.91 23.43
CA ASN A 31 -1.26 -0.45 23.85
C ASN A 31 -2.37 -0.74 22.82
N THR A 32 -2.02 -1.30 21.67
CA THR A 32 -2.93 -1.41 20.53
C THR A 32 -3.06 -2.86 20.11
N GLU A 33 -4.29 -3.39 20.15
CA GLU A 33 -4.59 -4.72 19.65
C GLU A 33 -4.91 -4.68 18.15
N ILE A 34 -4.24 -5.53 17.38
CA ILE A 34 -4.46 -5.64 15.93
C ILE A 34 -5.15 -6.96 15.61
N ASP A 35 -6.42 -6.89 15.21
CA ASP A 35 -7.14 -8.04 14.68
C ASP A 35 -6.81 -8.22 13.19
N ALA A 36 -5.98 -9.23 12.88
CA ALA A 36 -5.59 -9.52 11.50
C ALA A 36 -6.78 -9.90 10.59
N VAL A 37 -7.86 -10.47 11.13
CA VAL A 37 -9.04 -10.82 10.31
C VAL A 37 -9.73 -9.54 9.84
N ASP A 38 -9.97 -8.62 10.76
CA ASP A 38 -10.62 -7.34 10.45
C ASP A 38 -9.73 -6.46 9.59
N PHE A 39 -8.43 -6.44 9.89
CA PHE A 39 -7.43 -5.77 9.06
C PHE A 39 -7.42 -6.31 7.62
N LEU A 40 -7.37 -7.63 7.41
CA LEU A 40 -7.33 -8.21 6.04
C LEU A 40 -8.63 -7.96 5.26
N ASN A 41 -9.78 -7.89 5.94
CA ASN A 41 -11.03 -7.47 5.31
C ASN A 41 -10.95 -6.03 4.80
N GLY A 42 -10.39 -5.11 5.62
CA GLY A 42 -10.11 -3.74 5.21
C GLY A 42 -9.09 -3.66 4.07
N ALA A 43 -7.99 -4.41 4.17
CA ALA A 43 -6.94 -4.47 3.17
C ALA A 43 -7.48 -4.97 1.81
N ARG A 44 -8.37 -5.96 1.81
CA ARG A 44 -9.06 -6.43 0.60
C ARG A 44 -9.79 -5.29 -0.11
N PHE A 45 -10.58 -4.51 0.64
CA PHE A 45 -11.32 -3.38 0.09
C PHE A 45 -10.38 -2.27 -0.41
N ALA A 46 -9.32 -1.97 0.34
CA ALA A 46 -8.34 -0.96 -0.06
C ALA A 46 -7.60 -1.36 -1.35
N CYS A 47 -7.18 -2.62 -1.47
CA CYS A 47 -6.54 -3.15 -2.67
C CYS A 47 -7.49 -3.16 -3.87
N ASP A 48 -8.74 -3.62 -3.69
CA ASP A 48 -9.77 -3.60 -4.73
C ASP A 48 -10.02 -2.17 -5.24
N LEU A 49 -10.22 -1.22 -4.33
CA LEU A 49 -10.40 0.19 -4.66
C LEU A 49 -9.19 0.74 -5.42
N ALA A 50 -7.97 0.44 -4.94
CA ALA A 50 -6.74 0.93 -5.55
C ALA A 50 -6.58 0.42 -6.98
N VAL A 51 -6.73 -0.89 -7.20
CA VAL A 51 -6.61 -1.51 -8.52
C VAL A 51 -7.69 -1.00 -9.48
N ASN A 52 -8.95 -0.99 -9.07
CA ASN A 52 -10.04 -0.47 -9.93
C ASN A 52 -9.83 1.01 -10.29
N THR A 53 -9.38 1.81 -9.33
CA THR A 53 -9.12 3.23 -9.57
C THR A 53 -7.93 3.42 -10.52
N MET A 54 -6.84 2.65 -10.38
CA MET A 54 -5.68 2.72 -11.29
C MET A 54 -6.07 2.49 -12.75
N TYR A 55 -6.96 1.53 -13.01
CA TYR A 55 -7.45 1.22 -14.35
C TYR A 55 -8.64 2.09 -14.80
N SER A 56 -9.10 3.01 -13.96
CA SER A 56 -10.22 3.89 -14.32
C SER A 56 -9.77 4.96 -15.32
N ARG A 57 -10.61 5.25 -16.31
CA ARG A 57 -10.34 6.32 -17.28
C ARG A 57 -10.16 7.68 -16.62
N GLU A 58 -10.91 7.95 -15.56
CA GLU A 58 -10.81 9.21 -14.81
C GLU A 58 -9.40 9.38 -14.21
N PHE A 59 -8.90 8.36 -13.50
CA PHE A 59 -7.58 8.41 -12.90
C PHE A 59 -6.47 8.45 -13.95
N VAL A 60 -6.58 7.69 -15.04
CA VAL A 60 -5.60 7.73 -16.14
C VAL A 60 -5.56 9.12 -16.79
N ASN A 61 -6.72 9.73 -17.05
CA ASN A 61 -6.80 11.09 -17.60
C ASN A 61 -6.18 12.11 -16.64
N PHE A 62 -6.41 11.96 -15.33
CA PHE A 62 -5.79 12.82 -14.32
C PHE A 62 -4.27 12.63 -14.29
N ALA A 63 -3.82 11.38 -14.20
CA ALA A 63 -2.40 11.05 -14.15
C ALA A 63 -1.65 11.51 -15.39
N THR A 64 -2.28 11.49 -16.57
CA THR A 64 -1.67 11.93 -17.84
C THR A 64 -1.78 13.43 -18.09
N GLY A 65 -2.49 14.17 -17.23
CA GLY A 65 -2.67 15.62 -17.34
C GLY A 65 -3.77 16.06 -18.31
N ALA A 66 -4.61 15.13 -18.77
CA ALA A 66 -5.79 15.45 -19.59
C ALA A 66 -6.89 16.16 -18.79
N ILE A 67 -6.98 15.89 -17.48
CA ILE A 67 -7.82 16.62 -16.52
C ILE A 67 -6.98 17.06 -15.32
N SER A 68 -7.37 18.16 -14.68
CA SER A 68 -6.62 18.76 -13.57
C SER A 68 -7.11 18.34 -12.18
N ALA A 69 -8.28 17.70 -12.08
CA ALA A 69 -8.87 17.25 -10.83
C ALA A 69 -9.64 15.94 -11.04
N SER A 70 -9.64 15.07 -10.02
CA SER A 70 -10.34 13.78 -10.05
C SER A 70 -10.70 13.37 -8.62
N PRO A 71 -12.00 13.27 -8.27
CA PRO A 71 -12.43 12.69 -7.00
C PRO A 71 -11.88 11.29 -6.75
N ALA A 72 -11.71 10.48 -7.80
CA ALA A 72 -11.10 9.16 -7.68
C ALA A 72 -9.62 9.25 -7.27
N ALA A 73 -8.88 10.20 -7.85
CA ALA A 73 -7.48 10.47 -7.49
C ALA A 73 -7.34 11.00 -6.06
N ASP A 74 -8.22 11.91 -5.63
CA ASP A 74 -8.25 12.43 -4.25
C ASP A 74 -8.53 11.33 -3.23
N LYS A 75 -9.50 10.45 -3.52
CA LYS A 75 -9.84 9.31 -2.68
C LYS A 75 -8.72 8.27 -2.62
N MET A 76 -8.02 8.03 -3.73
CA MET A 76 -6.85 7.15 -3.73
C MET A 76 -5.72 7.75 -2.89
N LYS A 77 -5.48 9.06 -3.02
CA LYS A 77 -4.43 9.76 -2.27
C LYS A 77 -4.62 9.65 -0.76
N SER A 78 -5.86 9.64 -0.25
CA SER A 78 -6.09 9.50 1.21
C SER A 78 -5.74 8.12 1.76
N GLY A 79 -5.74 7.07 0.93
CA GLY A 79 -5.44 5.70 1.36
C GLY A 79 -3.99 5.26 1.14
N LEU A 80 -3.19 6.08 0.46
CA LEU A 80 -1.81 5.78 0.08
C LEU A 80 -0.84 6.75 0.77
N SER A 81 0.40 6.31 0.97
CA SER A 81 1.49 7.26 1.21
C SER A 81 1.72 8.11 -0.03
N GLU A 82 2.27 9.30 0.15
CA GLU A 82 2.56 10.17 -0.99
C GLU A 82 3.54 9.50 -1.98
N GLY A 83 4.54 8.78 -1.48
CA GLY A 83 5.48 8.04 -2.33
C GLY A 83 4.82 6.93 -3.15
N CYS A 84 3.88 6.18 -2.54
CA CYS A 84 3.14 5.15 -3.26
C CYS A 84 2.20 5.76 -4.31
N TYR A 85 1.53 6.85 -3.95
CA TYR A 85 0.65 7.58 -4.86
C TYR A 85 1.40 8.12 -6.08
N ASP A 86 2.57 8.73 -5.87
CA ASP A 86 3.44 9.23 -6.95
C ASP A 86 3.93 8.08 -7.85
N ALA A 87 4.24 6.92 -7.29
CA ALA A 87 4.60 5.73 -8.06
C ALA A 87 3.44 5.24 -8.96
N PHE A 88 2.20 5.29 -8.46
CA PHE A 88 1.02 4.93 -9.24
C PHE A 88 0.77 5.90 -10.40
N LEU A 89 0.88 7.21 -10.13
CA LEU A 89 0.80 8.24 -11.18
C LEU A 89 1.89 8.03 -12.23
N PHE A 90 3.12 7.72 -11.80
CA PHE A 90 4.22 7.44 -12.70
C PHE A 90 3.94 6.20 -13.56
N ALA A 91 3.48 5.10 -12.98
CA ALA A 91 3.14 3.88 -13.71
C ALA A 91 2.07 4.13 -14.79
N MET A 92 1.02 4.89 -14.47
CA MET A 92 -0.03 5.24 -15.44
C MET A 92 0.50 6.14 -16.57
N LYS A 93 1.34 7.13 -16.23
CA LYS A 93 2.02 7.97 -17.24
C LYS A 93 2.88 7.14 -18.19
N GLN A 94 3.64 6.17 -17.68
CA GLN A 94 4.50 5.32 -18.54
C GLN A 94 3.66 4.39 -19.42
N THR A 95 2.59 3.82 -18.88
CA THR A 95 1.69 2.94 -19.64
C THR A 95 1.04 3.69 -20.80
N ASN A 96 0.54 4.92 -20.57
CA ASN A 96 -0.08 5.72 -21.61
C ASN A 96 0.88 6.13 -22.75
N LYS A 97 2.19 6.30 -22.47
CA LYS A 97 3.18 6.62 -23.52
C LYS A 97 3.29 5.54 -24.60
N THR A 98 2.91 4.30 -24.28
CA THR A 98 2.93 3.19 -25.25
C THR A 98 1.79 3.27 -26.26
N GLY A 99 0.79 4.15 -26.04
CA GLY A 99 -0.42 4.22 -26.85
C GLY A 99 -1.44 3.12 -26.56
N ASN A 100 -1.10 2.16 -25.70
CA ASN A 100 -2.00 1.09 -25.29
C ASN A 100 -2.94 1.58 -24.19
N THR A 101 -4.23 1.24 -24.32
CA THR A 101 -5.23 1.50 -23.29
C THR A 101 -5.61 0.19 -22.61
N PHE A 102 -5.55 0.17 -21.29
CA PHE A 102 -5.93 -0.98 -20.47
C PHE A 102 -7.19 -0.61 -19.69
N THR A 103 -8.28 -1.35 -19.90
CA THR A 103 -9.53 -1.18 -19.16
C THR A 103 -9.79 -2.44 -18.35
N LEU A 104 -9.85 -2.30 -17.02
CA LEU A 104 -10.25 -3.39 -16.14
C LEU A 104 -11.76 -3.62 -16.25
N LYS A 105 -12.16 -4.82 -16.67
CA LYS A 105 -13.57 -5.24 -16.74
C LYS A 105 -14.01 -5.88 -15.43
N GLN A 106 -13.13 -6.66 -14.83
CA GLN A 106 -13.42 -7.40 -13.60
C GLN A 106 -12.12 -7.69 -12.86
N LEU A 107 -12.14 -7.53 -11.53
CA LEU A 107 -11.10 -7.98 -10.63
C LEU A 107 -11.62 -9.14 -9.80
N GLU A 108 -10.99 -10.30 -9.92
CA GLU A 108 -11.30 -11.48 -9.11
C GLU A 108 -10.21 -11.67 -8.06
N ILE A 109 -10.50 -11.31 -6.81
CA ILE A 109 -9.56 -11.52 -5.71
C ILE A 109 -9.74 -12.93 -5.15
N ASN A 110 -8.75 -13.78 -5.40
CA ASN A 110 -8.71 -15.19 -4.99
C ASN A 110 -8.24 -15.36 -3.54
N GLY A 111 -7.36 -14.48 -3.07
CA GLY A 111 -6.78 -14.58 -1.74
C GLY A 111 -6.22 -13.25 -1.24
N VAL A 112 -6.33 -13.02 0.07
CA VAL A 112 -5.74 -11.87 0.77
C VAL A 112 -5.15 -12.42 2.06
N TYR A 113 -3.83 -12.36 2.18
CA TYR A 113 -3.11 -13.04 3.25
C TYR A 113 -2.11 -12.12 3.93
N LEU A 114 -1.97 -12.24 5.24
CA LEU A 114 -0.88 -11.63 5.98
C LEU A 114 0.42 -12.38 5.70
N TYR A 115 1.30 -11.73 4.95
CA TYR A 115 2.57 -12.28 4.47
C TYR A 115 3.73 -12.01 5.43
N ASP A 116 3.83 -10.78 5.94
CA ASP A 116 4.82 -10.41 6.97
C ASP A 116 4.28 -9.33 7.91
N VAL A 117 4.91 -9.24 9.07
CA VAL A 117 4.67 -8.25 10.12
C VAL A 117 6.01 -7.66 10.52
N ASN A 118 6.11 -6.34 10.51
CA ASN A 118 7.27 -5.62 11.01
C ASN A 118 6.83 -4.56 12.02
N TRP A 119 7.35 -4.65 13.23
CA TRP A 119 7.08 -3.72 14.32
C TRP A 119 8.39 -3.02 14.69
N ASP A 120 8.36 -1.69 14.65
CA ASP A 120 9.46 -0.83 15.04
C ASP A 120 9.01 0.05 16.20
N ARG A 121 9.86 0.17 17.24
CA ARG A 121 9.71 1.18 18.28
C ARG A 121 10.85 2.18 18.15
N MET A 122 10.51 3.44 17.96
CA MET A 122 11.45 4.53 17.66
C MET A 122 11.03 5.82 18.33
N SER A 123 11.92 6.81 18.37
CA SER A 123 11.58 8.16 18.81
C SER A 123 10.80 8.91 17.73
N LEU A 124 9.98 9.88 18.14
CA LEU A 124 9.28 10.78 17.21
C LEU A 124 10.27 11.59 16.36
N ALA A 125 11.44 11.91 16.92
CA ALA A 125 12.54 12.56 16.21
C ALA A 125 13.02 11.71 15.01
N GLU A 126 13.21 10.40 15.21
CA GLU A 126 13.62 9.48 14.15
C GLU A 126 12.57 9.40 13.05
N LEU A 127 11.28 9.29 13.40
CA LEU A 127 10.20 9.29 12.41
C LEU A 127 10.16 10.57 11.57
N LYS A 128 10.26 11.74 12.22
CA LYS A 128 10.29 13.04 11.52
C LYS A 128 11.48 13.12 10.57
N GLN A 129 12.63 12.62 10.99
CA GLN A 129 13.85 12.58 10.18
C GLN A 129 13.71 11.63 8.98
N GLU A 130 13.11 10.46 9.15
CA GLU A 130 12.78 9.55 8.03
C GLU A 130 11.84 10.24 7.02
N GLY A 131 10.76 10.88 7.49
CA GLY A 131 9.82 11.58 6.62
C GLY A 131 10.46 12.75 5.84
N ALA A 132 11.36 13.51 6.48
CA ALA A 132 12.10 14.57 5.80
C ALA A 132 13.04 14.02 4.71
N LEU A 133 13.68 12.88 4.97
CA LEU A 133 14.53 12.20 4.00
C LEU A 133 13.72 11.66 2.81
N GLU A 134 12.56 11.07 3.06
CA GLU A 134 11.65 10.59 2.01
C GLU A 134 11.12 11.73 1.14
N ALA A 135 10.69 12.84 1.74
CA ALA A 135 10.23 14.02 1.01
C ALA A 135 11.34 14.61 0.13
N TYR A 136 12.55 14.71 0.69
CA TYR A 136 13.74 15.15 -0.05
C TYR A 136 14.09 14.23 -1.22
N ASN A 137 14.09 12.90 -1.01
CA ASN A 137 14.35 11.92 -2.06
C ASN A 137 13.32 12.01 -3.20
N ARG A 138 12.05 12.29 -2.89
CA ARG A 138 10.99 12.52 -3.89
C ARG A 138 11.19 13.78 -4.71
N ALA A 139 11.69 14.85 -4.09
CA ALA A 139 11.92 16.12 -4.78
C ALA A 139 13.04 16.06 -5.83
N GLN A 140 13.80 14.95 -5.92
CA GLN A 140 14.93 14.75 -6.83
C GLN A 140 15.97 15.89 -6.77
N GLU A 141 16.06 16.60 -5.64
CA GLU A 141 17.08 17.63 -5.46
C GLU A 141 18.45 16.94 -5.33
N LYS A 142 19.32 17.12 -6.31
CA LYS A 142 20.69 16.56 -6.33
C LYS A 142 21.65 17.21 -5.33
N VAL A 143 21.14 17.94 -4.34
CA VAL A 143 21.93 18.82 -3.48
C VAL A 143 22.24 18.11 -2.17
N VAL A 144 23.49 17.64 -1.98
CA VAL A 144 24.00 16.88 -0.82
C VAL A 144 23.89 17.69 0.50
N VAL A 145 22.68 17.97 0.95
CA VAL A 145 22.36 18.54 2.25
C VAL A 145 21.47 17.52 2.90
N ASN A 146 21.90 17.00 4.05
CA ASN A 146 21.06 16.11 4.84
C ASN A 146 19.80 16.90 5.20
N PRO A 147 18.59 16.47 4.78
CA PRO A 147 17.38 17.22 5.08
C PRO A 147 17.22 17.26 6.59
N MET A 148 17.22 18.46 7.18
CA MET A 148 16.95 18.62 8.61
C MET A 148 15.44 18.63 8.81
N ALA A 149 14.93 17.62 9.50
CA ALA A 149 13.57 17.66 10.01
C ALA A 149 13.42 18.72 11.10
N ASP A 150 12.22 19.26 11.26
CA ASP A 150 11.86 20.13 12.37
C ASP A 150 11.65 19.28 13.64
N VAL A 151 12.76 19.02 14.35
CA VAL A 151 12.83 18.17 15.53
C VAL A 151 13.02 19.03 16.77
N ALA A 152 12.07 18.95 17.68
CA ALA A 152 12.15 19.56 19.00
C ALA A 152 12.86 18.61 19.99
N PRO A 153 13.52 19.11 21.05
CA PRO A 153 14.19 18.27 22.04
C PRO A 153 13.29 17.18 22.65
N GLU A 154 12.01 17.48 22.88
CA GLU A 154 11.00 16.55 23.39
C GLU A 154 10.68 15.38 22.45
N ASP A 155 10.91 15.53 21.14
CA ASP A 155 10.65 14.48 20.16
C ASP A 155 11.62 13.30 20.33
N HIS A 156 12.82 13.54 20.87
CA HIS A 156 13.79 12.49 21.17
C HIS A 156 13.36 11.62 22.36
N ALA A 157 12.58 12.17 23.28
CA ALA A 157 12.07 11.44 24.45
C ALA A 157 10.73 10.76 24.17
N THR A 158 9.98 11.21 23.16
CA THR A 158 8.67 10.67 22.80
C THR A 158 8.85 9.40 21.97
N MET A 159 8.56 8.24 22.56
CA MET A 159 8.61 6.95 21.87
C MET A 159 7.29 6.64 21.19
N ILE A 160 7.37 6.18 19.95
CA ILE A 160 6.25 5.75 19.13
C ILE A 160 6.45 4.31 18.66
N GLU A 161 5.35 3.65 18.33
CA GLU A 161 5.32 2.31 17.77
C GLU A 161 4.75 2.38 16.35
N ARG A 162 5.47 1.82 15.38
CA ARG A 162 5.05 1.71 13.99
C ARG A 162 4.86 0.24 13.64
N LEU A 163 3.76 -0.07 12.98
CA LEU A 163 3.48 -1.40 12.48
C LEU A 163 3.33 -1.37 10.96
N ARG A 164 4.06 -2.28 10.30
CA ARG A 164 3.98 -2.55 8.88
C ARG A 164 3.45 -3.96 8.67
N LEU A 165 2.40 -4.08 7.86
CA LEU A 165 1.77 -5.34 7.53
C LEU A 165 1.88 -5.56 6.02
N ASP A 166 2.55 -6.63 5.62
CA ASP A 166 2.65 -7.02 4.22
C ASP A 166 1.50 -7.96 3.89
N VAL A 167 0.71 -7.58 2.91
CA VAL A 167 -0.48 -8.31 2.46
C VAL A 167 -0.22 -8.89 1.08
N LEU A 168 -0.22 -10.22 0.99
CA LEU A 168 -0.20 -10.92 -0.30
C LEU A 168 -1.61 -10.90 -0.89
N LEU A 169 -1.75 -10.27 -2.06
CA LEU A 169 -2.97 -10.25 -2.84
C LEU A 169 -2.82 -11.16 -4.06
N ASP A 170 -3.61 -12.24 -4.10
CA ASP A 170 -3.72 -13.10 -5.26
C ASP A 170 -5.01 -12.77 -6.02
N SER A 171 -4.89 -12.39 -7.28
CA SER A 171 -6.03 -11.98 -8.09
C SER A 171 -5.92 -12.39 -9.57
N VAL A 172 -7.04 -12.31 -10.28
CA VAL A 172 -7.10 -12.31 -11.73
C VAL A 172 -7.69 -10.98 -12.19
N GLU A 173 -6.90 -10.25 -12.97
CA GLU A 173 -7.30 -9.01 -13.63
C GLU A 173 -7.82 -9.35 -15.02
N HIS A 174 -9.11 -9.12 -15.27
CA HIS A 174 -9.71 -9.27 -16.60
C HIS A 174 -9.64 -7.94 -17.33
N LEU A 175 -8.66 -7.81 -18.22
CA LEU A 175 -8.33 -6.58 -18.92
C LEU A 175 -8.82 -6.64 -20.37
N GLU A 176 -9.38 -5.53 -20.83
CA GLU A 176 -9.53 -5.21 -22.24
C GLU A 176 -8.38 -4.28 -22.63
N ILE A 177 -7.62 -4.69 -23.63
CA ILE A 177 -6.45 -3.98 -24.13
C ILE A 177 -6.77 -3.50 -25.54
N VAL A 178 -6.75 -2.18 -25.72
CA VAL A 178 -6.80 -1.55 -27.04
C VAL A 178 -5.38 -1.15 -27.38
N THR A 179 -4.79 -1.82 -28.35
CA THR A 179 -3.43 -1.51 -28.81
C THR A 179 -3.42 -0.25 -29.69
N ALA A 180 -2.26 0.37 -29.85
CA ALA A 180 -2.11 1.51 -30.76
C ALA A 180 -2.48 1.18 -32.23
N GLU A 181 -2.47 -0.11 -32.61
CA GLU A 181 -2.84 -0.61 -33.93
C GLU A 181 -4.35 -0.86 -34.07
N GLY A 182 -5.13 -0.66 -33.00
CA GLY A 182 -6.59 -0.80 -32.99
C GLY A 182 -7.09 -2.23 -32.79
N GLU A 183 -6.20 -3.16 -32.42
CA GLU A 183 -6.62 -4.52 -32.04
C GLU A 183 -7.15 -4.53 -30.60
N ASP A 184 -8.37 -5.01 -30.44
CA ASP A 184 -8.98 -5.31 -29.14
C ASP A 184 -8.60 -6.73 -28.71
N GLN A 185 -7.96 -6.83 -27.55
CA GLN A 185 -7.61 -8.11 -26.93
C GLN A 185 -8.18 -8.18 -25.52
N THR A 186 -8.68 -9.36 -25.14
CA THR A 186 -9.07 -9.64 -23.76
C THR A 186 -8.04 -10.55 -23.11
N LEU A 187 -7.62 -10.19 -21.90
CA LEU A 187 -6.57 -10.89 -21.17
C LEU A 187 -7.00 -11.14 -19.73
N GLY A 188 -7.03 -12.41 -19.33
CA GLY A 188 -7.08 -12.80 -17.91
C GLY A 188 -5.67 -12.88 -17.35
N LYS A 189 -5.21 -11.81 -16.71
CA LYS A 189 -3.86 -11.74 -16.13
C LYS A 189 -3.91 -12.20 -14.67
N LYS A 190 -3.26 -13.32 -14.39
CA LYS A 190 -3.00 -13.75 -13.01
C LYS A 190 -1.98 -12.78 -12.39
N SER A 191 -2.32 -12.25 -11.23
CA SER A 191 -1.55 -11.24 -10.52
C SER A 191 -1.35 -11.71 -9.08
N SER A 192 -0.11 -11.64 -8.60
CA SER A 192 0.24 -11.90 -7.21
C SER A 192 1.22 -10.80 -6.81
N ALA A 193 0.82 -9.97 -5.85
CA ALA A 193 1.57 -8.79 -5.45
C ALA A 193 1.52 -8.61 -3.94
N VAL A 194 2.59 -8.06 -3.37
CA VAL A 194 2.65 -7.78 -1.92
C VAL A 194 2.41 -6.29 -1.70
N TRP A 195 1.35 -5.98 -0.97
CA TRP A 195 0.93 -4.63 -0.61
C TRP A 195 1.34 -4.37 0.84
N ARG A 196 2.22 -3.40 1.05
CA ARG A 196 2.63 -3.00 2.40
C ARG A 196 1.71 -1.92 2.92
N PHE A 197 1.09 -2.21 4.06
CA PHE A 197 0.35 -1.26 4.85
C PHE A 197 1.21 -0.78 6.01
N GLU A 198 1.08 0.48 6.39
CA GLU A 198 1.77 1.07 7.54
C GLU A 198 0.78 1.87 8.38
N SER A 199 0.98 1.84 9.70
CA SER A 199 0.31 2.72 10.63
C SER A 199 1.14 2.96 11.89
N LEU A 200 0.84 4.05 12.60
CA LEU A 200 1.27 4.23 13.98
C LEU A 200 0.30 3.49 14.90
N VAL A 201 0.85 2.76 15.86
CA VAL A 201 0.09 1.87 16.76
C VAL A 201 0.44 2.12 18.22
N THR A 202 1.00 3.29 18.54
CA THR A 202 1.37 3.66 19.91
C THR A 202 0.13 3.73 20.81
N GLN A 203 -0.96 4.32 20.29
CA GLN A 203 -2.29 4.31 20.88
C GLN A 203 -3.33 3.80 19.85
N PRO A 204 -4.46 3.23 20.30
CA PRO A 204 -5.51 2.77 19.39
C PRO A 204 -6.07 3.86 18.48
N ASP A 205 -6.16 5.09 18.98
CA ASP A 205 -6.67 6.24 18.22
C ASP A 205 -5.69 6.75 17.15
N ASP A 206 -4.41 6.33 17.19
CA ASP A 206 -3.40 6.70 16.20
C ASP A 206 -3.48 5.85 14.93
N VAL A 207 -4.26 4.77 14.94
CA VAL A 207 -4.33 3.79 13.85
C VAL A 207 -5.02 4.39 12.63
N ASP A 208 -4.21 4.77 11.66
CA ASP A 208 -4.58 5.17 10.30
C ASP A 208 -3.77 4.34 9.30
N TRP A 209 -4.39 3.33 8.69
CA TRP A 209 -3.71 2.41 7.78
C TRP A 209 -3.56 3.02 6.38
N ARG A 210 -2.32 3.06 5.88
CA ARG A 210 -2.04 3.53 4.51
C ARG A 210 -1.20 2.51 3.74
N ILE A 211 -1.46 2.41 2.44
CA ILE A 211 -0.62 1.62 1.52
C ILE A 211 0.65 2.44 1.23
N VAL A 212 1.81 1.92 1.64
CA VAL A 212 3.09 2.63 1.49
C VAL A 212 3.95 2.14 0.33
N SER A 213 3.74 0.88 -0.11
CA SER A 213 4.44 0.32 -1.26
C SER A 213 3.73 -0.92 -1.80
N VAL A 214 3.98 -1.25 -3.06
CA VAL A 214 3.55 -2.50 -3.71
C VAL A 214 4.75 -3.13 -4.39
N PHE A 215 4.95 -4.44 -4.19
CA PHE A 215 6.08 -5.23 -4.70
C PHE A 215 5.62 -6.35 -5.63
#